data_AF-A0AAU5U6N6-F1
#
_entry.id   AF-A0AAU5U6N6-F1
#
_cell.length_a   1.000
_cell.length_b   1.000
_cell.length_c   1.000
_cell.angle_alpha   90.00
_cell.angle_beta   90.00
_cell.angle_gamma   90.00
#
_symmetry.space_group_name_H-M   'P 1'
#
loop_
_entity.id
_entity.type
_entity.pdbx_description
1 polymer ?
#
loop_
_entity_poly.entity_id
_entity_poly.type
_entity_poly.pdbx_seq_one_letter_code
_entity_poly.pdbx_strand_id
1 'polypeptide(L)'
;MSSDRYEANPAGLRQGVELIGALPDLAKKSGDDFVAQQAEYQGAYGYDDEFYQQNYPAYTEANETLLSVFREYGNAFAYLGSATLGNLRNIEGTQQDALEGINLQNNRLDSFGDGSGSGKH
;
A
#
# COMPACT_ATOMS: atom_id res chain seq x y z
N MET A 1 -23.20 25.95 -3.41
CA MET A 1 -22.95 24.63 -4.02
C MET A 1 -21.61 24.16 -3.52
N SER A 2 -21.60 23.11 -2.69
CA SER A 2 -20.37 22.46 -2.24
C SER A 2 -19.68 21.90 -3.46
N SER A 3 -18.52 22.44 -3.79
CA SER A 3 -17.62 21.79 -4.74
C SER A 3 -17.05 20.57 -4.02
N ASP A 4 -17.70 19.41 -4.17
CA ASP A 4 -17.14 18.09 -3.86
C ASP A 4 -16.02 17.77 -4.87
N ARG A 5 -15.05 18.68 -4.97
CA ARG A 5 -13.79 18.41 -5.63
C ARG A 5 -13.03 17.51 -4.67
N TYR A 6 -12.93 16.25 -5.06
CA TYR A 6 -11.95 15.33 -4.51
C TYR A 6 -10.57 15.94 -4.78
N GLU A 7 -10.07 16.74 -3.85
CA GLU A 7 -8.71 17.28 -3.93
C GLU A 7 -7.80 16.18 -3.42
N ALA A 8 -7.05 15.56 -4.33
CA ALA A 8 -6.10 14.54 -3.96
C ALA A 8 -5.09 15.12 -2.96
N ASN A 9 -4.79 14.37 -1.90
CA ASN A 9 -3.78 14.70 -0.91
C ASN A 9 -2.56 13.78 -1.06
N PRO A 10 -1.58 14.12 -1.93
CA PRO A 10 -0.37 13.33 -2.12
C PRO A 10 0.42 13.07 -0.84
N ALA A 11 0.43 14.02 0.10
CA ALA A 11 1.14 13.85 1.38
C ALA A 11 0.50 12.75 2.24
N GLY A 12 -0.83 12.75 2.34
CA GLY A 12 -1.57 11.69 3.04
C GLY A 12 -1.41 10.32 2.37
N LEU A 13 -1.38 10.29 1.03
CA LEU A 13 -1.12 9.06 0.27
C LEU A 13 0.31 8.54 0.48
N ARG A 14 1.33 9.40 0.54
CA ARG A 14 2.71 8.99 0.88
C ARG A 14 2.80 8.35 2.26
N GLN A 15 2.22 8.98 3.27
CA GLN A 15 2.17 8.41 4.61
C GLN A 15 1.42 7.07 4.62
N GLY A 16 0.32 6.96 3.86
CA GLY A 16 -0.40 5.71 3.68
C GLY A 16 0.45 4.61 3.04
N VAL A 17 1.24 4.93 2.01
CA VAL A 17 2.16 3.98 1.37
C VAL A 17 3.24 3.50 2.34
N GLU A 18 3.81 4.39 3.15
CA GLU A 18 4.80 4.03 4.17
C GLU A 18 4.21 3.07 5.21
N LEU A 19 3.02 3.38 5.72
CA LEU A 19 2.33 2.53 6.71
C LEU A 19 1.94 1.17 6.13
N ILE A 20 1.39 1.14 4.90
CA ILE A 20 0.99 -0.09 4.23
C ILE A 20 2.23 -0.92 3.84
N GLY A 21 3.34 -0.27 3.51
CA GLY A 21 4.59 -0.92 3.12
C GLY A 21 5.18 -1.83 4.21
N ALA A 22 4.90 -1.55 5.49
CA ALA A 22 5.37 -2.38 6.60
C ALA A 22 4.47 -3.62 6.87
N LEU A 23 3.25 -3.64 6.37
CA LEU A 23 2.26 -4.69 6.67
C LEU A 23 2.61 -6.07 6.08
N PRO A 24 3.17 -6.20 4.86
CA PRO A 24 3.60 -7.50 4.33
C PRO A 24 4.66 -8.16 5.20
N ASP A 25 5.67 -7.39 5.65
CA ASP A 25 6.74 -7.90 6.51
C ASP A 25 6.20 -8.30 7.88
N LEU A 26 5.24 -7.54 8.43
CA LEU A 26 4.56 -7.90 9.67
C LEU A 26 3.77 -9.21 9.54
N ALA A 27 3.02 -9.39 8.45
CA ALA A 27 2.25 -10.61 8.19
C ALA A 27 3.18 -11.84 8.06
N LYS A 28 4.30 -11.68 7.36
CA LYS A 28 5.34 -12.72 7.27
C LYS A 28 5.89 -13.06 8.66
N LYS A 29 6.28 -12.04 9.43
CA LYS A 29 6.80 -12.23 10.79
C LYS A 29 5.79 -12.93 11.70
N SER A 30 4.50 -12.61 11.62
CA SER A 30 3.47 -13.31 12.39
C SER A 30 3.37 -14.80 12.03
N GLY A 31 3.52 -15.15 10.75
CA GLY A 31 3.61 -16.55 10.33
C GLY A 31 4.85 -17.25 10.87
N ASP A 32 6.02 -16.60 10.81
CA ASP A 32 7.28 -17.14 11.33
C ASP A 32 7.22 -17.32 12.87
N ASP A 33 6.70 -16.34 13.59
CA ASP A 33 6.50 -16.38 15.04
C ASP A 33 5.51 -17.50 15.44
N PHE A 34 4.46 -17.72 14.63
CA PHE A 34 3.53 -18.83 14.83
C PHE A 34 4.23 -20.19 14.69
N VAL A 35 5.03 -20.41 13.63
CA VAL A 35 5.81 -21.65 13.46
C VAL A 35 6.77 -21.86 14.62
N ALA A 36 7.45 -20.81 15.08
CA ALA A 36 8.37 -20.89 16.21
C ALA A 36 7.65 -21.32 17.49
N GLN A 37 6.49 -20.73 17.80
CA GLN A 37 5.68 -21.12 18.96
C GLN A 37 5.20 -22.57 18.86
N GLN A 38 4.80 -23.03 17.67
CA GLN A 38 4.42 -24.43 17.45
C GLN A 38 5.58 -25.39 17.76
N ALA A 39 6.80 -25.01 17.38
CA ALA A 39 7.99 -25.81 17.66
C ALA A 39 8.30 -25.91 19.16
N GLU A 40 7.99 -24.88 19.96
CA GLU A 40 8.22 -24.89 21.42
C GLU A 40 7.40 -25.96 22.15
N TYR A 41 6.23 -26.34 21.61
CA TYR A 41 5.38 -27.36 22.20
C TYR A 41 5.76 -28.79 21.77
N GLN A 42 6.67 -28.96 20.81
CA GLN A 42 7.14 -30.28 20.41
C GLN A 42 7.93 -30.95 21.53
N GLY A 43 7.50 -32.14 21.95
CA GLY A 43 8.13 -32.88 23.06
C GLY A 43 7.74 -32.38 24.46
N ALA A 44 6.73 -31.52 24.58
CA ALA A 44 6.10 -31.20 25.85
C ALA A 44 5.37 -32.42 26.45
N TYR A 45 5.09 -32.40 27.75
CA TYR A 45 4.36 -33.47 28.42
C TYR A 45 2.99 -33.69 27.75
N GLY A 46 2.72 -34.93 27.30
CA GLY A 46 1.47 -35.29 26.59
C GLY A 46 1.55 -35.18 25.06
N TYR A 47 2.70 -34.79 24.48
CA TYR A 47 2.90 -34.70 23.02
C TYR A 47 2.86 -36.06 22.28
N ASP A 48 2.89 -37.15 23.02
CA ASP A 48 2.94 -38.53 22.52
C ASP A 48 1.81 -39.40 23.08
N ASP A 49 0.89 -38.82 23.85
CA ASP A 49 -0.25 -39.55 24.38
C ASP A 49 -1.34 -39.82 23.32
N GLU A 50 -2.26 -40.71 23.66
CA GLU A 50 -3.32 -41.15 22.74
C GLU A 50 -4.28 -40.00 22.38
N PHE A 51 -4.48 -39.05 23.30
CA PHE A 51 -5.29 -37.86 23.05
C PHE A 51 -4.63 -36.96 22.01
N TYR A 52 -3.32 -36.72 22.13
CA TYR A 52 -2.54 -35.97 21.15
C TYR A 52 -2.57 -36.63 19.79
N GLN A 53 -2.31 -37.94 19.71
CA GLN A 53 -2.32 -38.64 18.41
C GLN A 53 -3.68 -38.58 17.71
N GLN A 54 -4.78 -38.63 18.46
CA GLN A 54 -6.13 -38.49 17.91
C GLN A 54 -6.42 -37.07 17.38
N ASN A 55 -5.91 -36.04 18.06
CA ASN A 55 -6.18 -34.63 17.71
C ASN A 55 -5.13 -34.01 16.77
N TYR A 56 -3.94 -34.61 16.67
CA TYR A 56 -2.82 -34.09 15.90
C TYR A 56 -3.14 -33.79 14.43
N PRO A 57 -3.90 -34.65 13.70
CA PRO A 57 -4.25 -34.36 12.31
C PRO A 57 -5.08 -33.08 12.16
N ALA A 58 -6.13 -32.92 12.99
CA ALA A 58 -7.00 -31.74 12.96
C ALA A 58 -6.23 -30.48 13.38
N TYR A 59 -5.33 -30.59 14.36
CA TYR A 59 -4.46 -29.51 14.78
C TYR A 59 -3.51 -29.07 13.66
N THR A 60 -2.93 -30.05 12.95
CA THR A 60 -2.05 -29.79 11.80
C THR A 60 -2.78 -29.07 10.68
N GLU A 61 -3.99 -29.51 10.32
CA GLU A 61 -4.83 -28.88 9.31
C GLU A 61 -5.20 -27.42 9.68
N ALA A 62 -5.55 -27.20 10.95
CA ALA A 62 -5.84 -25.86 11.47
C ALA A 62 -4.60 -24.94 11.38
N ASN A 63 -3.42 -25.46 11.73
CA ASN A 63 -2.17 -24.72 11.65
C ASN A 63 -1.81 -24.36 10.20
N GLU A 64 -1.95 -25.29 9.26
CA GLU A 64 -1.74 -25.03 7.83
C GLU A 64 -2.71 -23.97 7.30
N THR A 65 -3.96 -24.01 7.74
CA THR A 65 -4.98 -23.01 7.40
C THR A 65 -4.58 -21.62 7.91
N LEU A 66 -4.15 -21.51 9.16
CA LEU A 66 -3.69 -20.24 9.74
C LEU A 66 -2.46 -19.69 9.02
N LEU A 67 -1.50 -20.56 8.68
CA LEU A 67 -0.32 -20.18 7.90
C LEU A 67 -0.68 -19.67 6.50
N SER A 68 -1.67 -20.30 5.85
CA SER A 68 -2.20 -19.83 4.57
C SER A 68 -2.79 -18.42 4.71
N VAL A 69 -3.57 -18.17 5.76
CA VAL A 69 -4.16 -16.85 6.04
C VAL A 69 -3.09 -15.77 6.22
N PHE A 70 -2.01 -16.03 6.95
CA PHE A 70 -0.90 -15.06 7.09
C PHE A 70 -0.26 -14.72 5.73
N ARG A 71 -0.08 -15.72 4.87
CA ARG A 71 0.46 -15.51 3.51
C ARG A 71 -0.48 -14.67 2.65
N GLU A 72 -1.78 -14.98 2.68
CA GLU A 72 -2.79 -14.24 1.91
C GLU A 72 -2.90 -12.79 2.39
N TYR A 73 -2.81 -12.54 3.70
CA TYR A 73 -2.74 -11.17 4.21
C TYR A 73 -1.49 -10.44 3.72
N GLY A 74 -0.32 -11.08 3.77
CA GLY A 74 0.92 -10.51 3.23
C GLY A 74 0.80 -10.12 1.76
N ASN A 75 0.21 -11.00 0.94
CA ASN A 75 -0.05 -10.73 -0.47
C ASN A 75 -1.04 -9.57 -0.66
N ALA A 76 -2.16 -9.57 0.07
CA ALA A 76 -3.17 -8.52 -0.02
C ALA A 76 -2.60 -7.15 0.34
N PHE A 77 -1.76 -7.06 1.38
CA PHE A 77 -1.08 -5.82 1.76
C PHE A 77 -0.07 -5.37 0.70
N ALA A 78 0.68 -6.29 0.09
CA ALA A 78 1.61 -5.96 -0.98
C ALA A 78 0.88 -5.42 -2.23
N TYR A 79 -0.26 -6.01 -2.59
CA TYR A 79 -1.12 -5.52 -3.66
C TYR A 79 -1.67 -4.13 -3.35
N LEU A 80 -2.19 -3.93 -2.12
CA LEU A 80 -2.71 -2.64 -1.69
C LEU A 80 -1.62 -1.55 -1.73
N GLY A 81 -0.43 -1.84 -1.21
CA GLY A 81 0.70 -0.91 -1.24
C GLY A 81 1.11 -0.54 -2.68
N SER A 82 1.16 -1.52 -3.57
CA SER A 82 1.47 -1.30 -4.98
C SER A 82 0.41 -0.46 -5.69
N ALA A 83 -0.87 -0.72 -5.43
CA ALA A 83 -1.98 0.05 -5.98
C ALA A 83 -1.98 1.50 -5.48
N THR A 84 -1.77 1.72 -4.17
CA THR A 84 -1.70 3.06 -3.60
C THR A 84 -0.50 3.85 -4.14
N LEU A 85 0.67 3.21 -4.27
CA LEU A 85 1.85 3.85 -4.89
C LEU A 85 1.61 4.20 -6.36
N GLY A 86 0.95 3.31 -7.12
CA GLY A 86 0.54 3.58 -8.50
C GLY A 86 -0.37 4.81 -8.60
N ASN A 87 -1.38 4.89 -7.72
CA ASN A 87 -2.29 6.03 -7.66
C ASN A 87 -1.57 7.33 -7.30
N LEU A 88 -0.65 7.29 -6.33
CA LEU A 88 0.17 8.45 -5.96
C LEU A 88 0.96 8.98 -7.16
N ARG A 89 1.65 8.08 -7.89
CA ARG A 89 2.43 8.46 -9.09
C ARG A 89 1.55 9.10 -10.17
N ASN A 90 0.36 8.56 -10.39
CA ASN A 90 -0.59 9.12 -11.37
C ASN A 90 -1.07 10.52 -10.97
N ILE A 91 -1.36 10.73 -9.68
CA ILE A 91 -1.78 12.03 -9.14
C ILE A 91 -0.64 13.05 -9.25
N GLU A 92 0.57 12.69 -8.82
CA GLU A 92 1.73 13.58 -8.87
C GLU A 92 2.08 13.94 -10.32
N GLY A 93 2.03 12.98 -11.25
CA GLY A 93 2.22 13.23 -12.68
C GLY A 93 1.16 14.18 -13.25
N THR A 94 -0.12 13.95 -12.94
CA THR A 94 -1.21 14.83 -13.39
C THR A 94 -1.07 16.25 -12.86
N GLN A 95 -0.60 16.42 -11.62
CA GLN A 95 -0.33 17.73 -11.03
C GLN A 95 0.83 18.44 -11.74
N GLN A 96 1.91 17.72 -12.07
CA GLN A 96 3.03 18.27 -12.81
C GLN A 96 2.63 18.72 -14.21
N ASP A 97 1.93 17.87 -14.97
CA ASP A 97 1.44 18.20 -16.31
C ASP A 97 0.53 19.44 -16.31
N ALA A 98 -0.34 19.56 -15.32
CA ALA A 98 -1.22 20.72 -15.17
C ALA A 98 -0.42 22.01 -14.86
N LEU A 99 0.58 21.93 -13.98
CA LEU A 99 1.45 23.07 -13.67
C LEU A 99 2.29 23.50 -14.88
N GLU A 100 2.83 22.56 -15.64
CA GLU A 100 3.55 22.84 -16.89
C GLU A 100 2.64 23.50 -17.94
N GLY A 101 1.42 22.99 -18.11
CA GLY A 101 0.42 23.58 -18.99
C GLY A 101 0.07 25.03 -18.63
N ILE A 102 -0.13 25.31 -17.33
CA ILE A 102 -0.38 26.67 -16.81
C ILE A 102 0.82 27.59 -17.08
N ASN A 103 2.04 27.13 -16.79
CA ASN A 103 3.25 27.91 -17.02
C ASN A 103 3.48 28.22 -18.51
N LEU A 104 3.23 27.25 -19.39
CA LEU A 104 3.27 27.46 -20.84
C LEU A 104 2.22 28.48 -21.31
N GLN A 105 1.03 28.47 -20.72
CA GLN A 105 -0.03 29.45 -21.02
C GLN A 105 0.33 30.85 -20.53
N ASN A 106 0.85 30.97 -19.31
CA ASN A 106 1.31 32.24 -18.75
C ASN A 106 2.45 32.84 -19.58
N ASN A 107 3.45 32.04 -19.96
CA ASN A 107 4.55 32.48 -20.83
C ASN A 107 4.06 32.95 -22.20
N ARG A 108 3.04 32.29 -22.76
CA ARG A 108 2.41 32.75 -24.02
C ARG A 108 1.70 34.08 -23.84
N LEU A 109 0.96 34.26 -22.74
CA LEU A 109 0.26 35.51 -22.43
C LEU A 109 1.24 36.67 -22.22
N ASP A 110 2.34 36.45 -21.49
CA ASP A 110 3.39 37.46 -21.30
C ASP A 110 4.09 37.83 -22.61
N SER A 111 4.29 36.86 -23.53
CA SER A 111 4.82 37.12 -24.88
C SER A 111 3.89 37.97 -25.75
N PHE A 112 2.58 38.02 -25.47
CA PHE A 112 1.64 38.95 -26.13
C PHE A 112 1.55 40.30 -25.41
N GLY A 113 2.07 40.42 -24.18
CA GLY A 113 2.03 41.63 -23.35
C GLY A 113 3.15 42.65 -23.64
N ASP A 114 4.25 42.24 -24.27
CA ASP A 114 5.43 43.09 -24.54
C ASP A 114 5.61 43.48 -26.02
N GLY A 115 4.58 43.25 -26.85
CA GLY A 115 4.55 43.63 -28.26
C GLY A 115 4.03 45.06 -28.46
N SER A 116 4.92 46.05 -28.42
CA SER A 116 4.64 47.43 -28.81
C SER A 116 3.98 47.52 -30.20
N GLY A 117 2.72 47.94 -30.25
CA GLY A 117 2.00 48.32 -31.46
C GLY A 117 1.63 49.80 -31.44
N SER A 118 2.63 50.68 -31.47
CA SER A 118 2.44 52.09 -31.78
C SER A 118 1.99 52.21 -33.24
N GLY A 119 0.67 52.30 -33.44
CA GLY A 119 0.04 52.66 -34.71
C GLY A 119 -0.60 54.03 -34.59
N LYS A 120 0.21 55.10 -34.69
CA LYS A 120 -0.31 56.38 -35.16
C LYS A 120 -0.58 56.23 -36.65
N HIS A 121 -1.83 56.44 -37.05
CA HIS A 121 -2.33 57.11 -38.27
C HIS A 121 -3.72 56.59 -38.62
#